data_AF-F0GC83-F1
#
_entry.id   AF-F0GC83-F1
#
_cell.length_a   1.000
_cell.length_b   1.000
_cell.length_c   1.000
_cell.angle_alpha   90.00
_cell.angle_beta   90.00
_cell.angle_gamma   90.00
#
_symmetry.space_group_name_H-M   'P 1'
#
loop_
_entity.id
_entity.type
_entity.pdbx_description
1 polymer ?
#
loop_
_entity_poly.entity_id
_entity_poly.type
_entity_poly.pdbx_seq_one_letter_code
_entity_poly.pdbx_strand_id
1 'polypeptide(L)'
;GGAVLQSAADTAKPLAEPLSEAALALLGQAVHDWVPGAAKISAALSWQGTQLLSPDGLPVVGPTPHPRVFVNFGHGPAGWGLACGSAKVVTDYVGGDLQHWPADTLAALRAGRFAT
;
A
#
# COMPACT_ATOMS: atom_id res chain seq x y z
N GLY A 1 -4.06 -9.63 -10.36
CA GLY A 1 -4.31 -8.22 -10.72
C GLY A 1 -3.03 -7.63 -11.28
N GLY A 2 -3.12 -6.53 -12.03
CA GLY A 2 -1.95 -5.78 -12.50
C GLY A 2 -1.84 -4.46 -11.75
N ALA A 3 -0.64 -4.12 -11.27
CA ALA A 3 -0.36 -2.78 -10.76
C ALA A 3 0.15 -1.91 -11.92
N VAL A 4 -0.33 -0.67 -11.98
CA VAL A 4 0.15 0.34 -12.93
C VAL A 4 0.79 1.46 -12.12
N LEU A 5 2.05 1.78 -12.39
CA LEU A 5 2.68 2.95 -11.79
C LEU A 5 2.19 4.19 -12.54
N GLN A 6 1.59 5.12 -11.81
CA GLN A 6 1.12 6.39 -12.33
C GLN A 6 1.88 7.54 -11.69
N SER A 7 2.02 8.64 -12.43
CA SER A 7 2.51 9.89 -11.85
C SER A 7 1.51 10.41 -10.82
N ALA A 8 1.97 11.23 -9.86
CA ALA A 8 1.08 11.85 -8.87
C ALA A 8 -0.08 12.63 -9.53
N ALA A 9 0.19 13.30 -10.66
CA ALA A 9 -0.80 14.08 -11.41
C ALA A 9 -1.87 13.22 -12.09
N ASP A 10 -1.61 11.92 -12.28
CA ASP A 10 -2.51 11.00 -12.96
C ASP A 10 -3.27 10.07 -12.00
N THR A 11 -2.98 10.11 -10.69
CA THR A 11 -3.60 9.23 -9.69
C THR A 11 -5.11 9.41 -9.56
N ALA A 12 -5.64 10.60 -9.88
CA ALA A 12 -7.07 10.89 -9.87
C ALA A 12 -7.77 10.52 -11.20
N LYS A 13 -7.01 10.18 -12.25
CA LYS A 13 -7.56 9.82 -13.55
C LYS A 13 -7.85 8.31 -13.58
N PRO A 14 -9.02 7.89 -14.05
CA PRO A 14 -9.27 6.46 -14.25
C PRO A 14 -8.23 5.90 -15.24
N LEU A 15 -7.88 4.63 -15.05
CA LEU A 15 -7.10 3.90 -16.05
C LEU A 15 -7.86 3.87 -17.38
N ALA A 16 -7.11 3.77 -18.48
CA ALA A 16 -7.72 3.67 -19.80
C ALA A 16 -8.67 2.46 -19.85
N GLU A 17 -9.88 2.66 -20.37
CA GLU A 17 -10.93 1.64 -20.43
C GLU A 17 -10.46 0.30 -21.03
N PRO A 18 -9.71 0.27 -22.17
CA PRO A 18 -9.18 -0.99 -22.70
C PRO A 18 -8.24 -1.74 -21.73
N LEU A 19 -7.50 -1.00 -20.90
CA LEU A 19 -6.61 -1.59 -19.90
C LEU A 19 -7.40 -2.21 -18.74
N SER A 20 -8.45 -1.52 -18.29
CA SER A 20 -9.35 -2.04 -17.25
C SER A 20 -10.07 -3.32 -17.73
N GLU A 21 -10.58 -3.34 -18.96
CA GLU A 21 -11.22 -4.52 -19.55
C GLU A 21 -10.26 -5.71 -19.66
N ALA A 22 -9.06 -5.48 -20.19
CA ALA A 22 -8.03 -6.52 -20.31
C ALA A 22 -7.65 -7.10 -18.93
N ALA A 23 -7.52 -6.25 -17.90
CA ALA A 23 -7.23 -6.70 -16.54
C ALA A 23 -8.35 -7.56 -15.95
N LEU A 24 -9.62 -7.20 -16.17
CA LEU A 24 -10.76 -7.99 -15.71
C LEU A 24 -10.87 -9.32 -16.45
N ALA A 25 -10.60 -9.36 -17.76
CA ALA A 25 -10.57 -10.59 -18.54
C ALA A 25 -9.49 -11.55 -18.02
N LEU A 26 -8.28 -11.04 -17.75
CA LEU A 26 -7.18 -11.84 -17.19
C LEU A 26 -7.53 -12.39 -15.79
N LEU A 27 -8.15 -11.60 -14.93
CA LEU A 27 -8.62 -12.06 -13.62
C LEU A 27 -9.69 -13.16 -13.76
N GLY A 28 -10.64 -13.00 -14.69
CA GLY A 28 -11.67 -14.01 -14.97
C GLY A 28 -11.07 -15.34 -15.45
N GLN A 29 -10.08 -15.27 -16.36
CA GLN A 29 -9.37 -16.44 -16.85
C GLN A 29 -8.61 -17.15 -15.73
N ALA A 30 -7.86 -16.42 -14.89
CA ALA A 30 -7.12 -17.00 -13.78
C ALA A 30 -8.04 -17.71 -12.76
N VAL A 31 -9.22 -17.16 -12.48
CA VAL A 31 -10.21 -17.81 -11.63
C VAL A 31 -10.71 -19.11 -12.26
N HIS A 32 -10.98 -19.11 -13.56
CA HIS A 32 -11.39 -20.32 -14.28
C HIS A 32 -10.32 -21.41 -14.24
N ASP A 33 -9.05 -21.04 -14.46
CA ASP A 33 -7.94 -21.98 -14.56
C ASP A 33 -7.53 -22.58 -13.21
N TRP A 34 -7.51 -21.76 -12.14
CA TRP A 34 -6.92 -22.17 -10.85
C TRP A 34 -7.96 -22.63 -9.81
N VAL A 35 -9.17 -22.06 -9.83
CA VAL A 35 -10.22 -22.32 -8.83
C VAL A 35 -11.60 -22.44 -9.50
N PRO A 36 -11.79 -23.42 -10.41
CA PRO A 36 -13.00 -23.53 -11.21
C PRO A 36 -14.26 -23.64 -10.32
N GLY A 37 -15.28 -22.86 -10.66
CA GLY A 37 -16.57 -22.83 -9.96
C GLY A 37 -16.61 -21.96 -8.70
N ALA A 38 -15.50 -21.36 -8.27
CA ALA A 38 -15.46 -20.54 -7.05
C ALA A 38 -16.18 -19.18 -7.18
N ALA A 39 -16.39 -18.68 -8.41
CA ALA A 39 -17.06 -17.40 -8.64
C ALA A 39 -17.87 -17.39 -9.95
N LYS A 40 -18.98 -16.65 -9.93
CA LYS A 40 -19.73 -16.28 -11.13
C LYS A 40 -19.20 -14.96 -11.67
N ILE A 41 -18.26 -15.03 -12.62
CA ILE A 41 -17.58 -13.85 -13.18
C ILE A 41 -18.57 -12.83 -13.78
N SER A 42 -19.65 -13.31 -14.40
CA SER A 42 -20.70 -12.44 -14.96
C SER A 42 -21.50 -11.62 -13.93
N ALA A 43 -21.34 -11.90 -12.64
CA ALA A 43 -21.93 -11.14 -11.54
C ALA A 43 -20.88 -10.42 -10.68
N ALA A 44 -19.61 -10.41 -11.09
CA ALA A 44 -18.55 -9.77 -10.34
C ALA A 44 -18.66 -8.24 -10.42
N LEU A 45 -18.43 -7.56 -9.31
CA LEU A 45 -18.30 -6.11 -9.26
C LEU A 45 -16.82 -5.75 -9.42
N SER A 46 -16.51 -4.92 -10.41
CA SER A 46 -15.15 -4.42 -10.60
C SER A 46 -14.88 -3.26 -9.64
N TRP A 47 -13.67 -3.24 -9.08
CA TRP A 47 -13.17 -2.12 -8.30
C TRP A 47 -11.72 -1.84 -8.68
N GLN A 48 -11.36 -0.57 -8.67
CA GLN A 48 -10.01 -0.08 -8.92
C GLN A 48 -9.70 0.97 -7.85
N GLY A 49 -8.46 0.99 -7.38
CA GLY A 49 -8.03 1.95 -6.38
C GLY A 49 -6.55 2.25 -6.48
N THR A 50 -6.17 3.44 -6.01
CA THR A 50 -4.79 3.89 -5.97
C THR A 50 -4.15 3.51 -4.64
N GLN A 51 -2.92 3.01 -4.70
CA GLN A 51 -2.12 2.72 -3.51
C GLN A 51 -0.86 3.57 -3.53
N LEU A 52 -0.52 4.15 -2.37
CA LEU A 52 0.77 4.81 -2.20
C LEU A 52 1.84 3.76 -1.87
N LEU A 53 2.98 3.89 -2.53
CA LEU A 53 4.13 2.99 -2.50
C LEU A 53 5.38 3.84 -2.31
N SER A 54 6.28 3.43 -1.42
CA SER A 54 7.64 3.99 -1.35
C SER A 54 8.57 3.32 -2.39
N PRO A 55 9.67 3.97 -2.79
CA PRO A 55 10.63 3.36 -3.73
C PRO A 55 11.25 2.03 -3.28
N ASP A 56 11.39 1.84 -1.96
CA ASP A 56 11.95 0.62 -1.34
C ASP A 56 10.89 -0.41 -0.92
N GLY A 57 9.59 -0.12 -1.12
CA GLY A 57 8.47 -0.96 -0.72
C GLY A 57 8.14 -0.96 0.78
N LEU A 58 8.92 -0.29 1.63
CA LEU A 58 8.65 -0.16 3.07
C LEU A 58 7.76 1.06 3.37
N PRO A 59 6.79 0.99 4.30
CA PRO A 59 6.00 2.16 4.63
C PRO A 59 6.84 3.29 5.25
N VAL A 60 6.32 4.51 5.18
CA VAL A 60 6.86 5.65 5.92
C VAL A 60 6.04 5.81 7.19
N VAL A 61 6.66 5.51 8.34
CA VAL A 61 6.00 5.45 9.64
C VAL A 61 6.84 6.16 10.70
N GLY A 62 6.23 7.06 11.45
CA GLY A 62 6.86 7.74 12.59
C GLY A 62 6.86 9.26 12.49
N PRO A 63 7.77 9.95 13.20
CA PRO A 63 7.75 11.40 13.30
C PRO A 63 8.24 12.07 12.01
N THR A 64 7.72 13.26 11.76
CA THR A 64 8.24 14.18 10.74
C THR A 64 9.22 15.19 11.37
N PRO A 65 9.93 16.01 10.57
CA PRO A 65 10.71 17.14 11.11
C PRO A 65 9.85 18.16 11.87
N HIS A 66 8.54 18.22 11.62
CA HIS A 66 7.65 19.08 12.37
C HIS A 66 7.25 18.45 13.71
N PRO A 67 7.37 19.19 14.84
CA PRO A 67 6.99 18.68 16.14
C PRO A 67 5.53 18.23 16.17
N ARG A 68 5.27 17.08 16.81
CA ARG A 68 3.92 16.52 17.02
C ARG A 68 3.17 16.15 15.74
N VAL A 69 3.87 16.06 14.60
CA VAL A 69 3.31 15.55 13.35
C VAL A 69 3.93 14.19 13.05
N PHE A 70 3.06 13.18 12.94
CA PHE A 70 3.42 11.78 12.66
C PHE A 70 2.77 11.32 11.37
N VAL A 71 3.41 10.39 10.69
CA VAL A 71 2.97 9.84 9.41
C VAL A 71 2.87 8.33 9.46
N ASN A 72 1.94 7.79 8.66
CA ASN A 72 1.70 6.37 8.47
C ASN A 72 1.14 6.17 7.05
N PHE A 73 2.01 6.10 6.05
CA PHE A 73 1.61 6.00 4.63
C PHE A 73 2.58 5.14 3.81
N GLY A 74 2.23 4.91 2.53
CA GLY A 74 3.14 4.27 1.58
C GLY A 74 3.22 2.74 1.71
N HIS A 75 2.21 2.11 2.31
CA HIS A 75 2.23 0.67 2.60
C HIS A 75 2.08 -0.25 1.38
N GLY A 76 1.74 0.31 0.21
CA GLY A 76 1.58 -0.44 -1.04
C GLY A 76 0.63 -1.65 -0.90
N PRO A 77 0.91 -2.76 -1.60
CA PRO A 77 0.07 -3.96 -1.55
C PRO A 77 0.10 -4.70 -0.20
N ALA A 78 1.11 -4.46 0.63
CA ALA A 78 1.25 -5.09 1.94
C ALA A 78 0.45 -4.39 3.06
N GLY A 79 -0.26 -3.29 2.75
CA GLY A 79 -0.86 -2.43 3.76
C GLY A 79 -1.82 -3.11 4.72
N TRP A 80 -2.61 -4.08 4.25
CA TRP A 80 -3.53 -4.80 5.14
C TRP A 80 -2.78 -5.63 6.19
N GLY A 81 -1.68 -6.28 5.81
CA GLY A 81 -0.85 -7.07 6.73
C GLY A 81 -0.02 -6.22 7.69
N LEU A 82 0.32 -4.99 7.29
CA LEU A 82 1.18 -4.09 8.07
C LEU A 82 0.40 -3.12 8.98
N ALA A 83 -0.91 -2.97 8.79
CA ALA A 83 -1.71 -1.91 9.40
C ALA A 83 -1.58 -1.83 10.94
N CYS A 84 -1.75 -2.95 11.64
CA CYS A 84 -1.70 -2.97 13.11
C CYS A 84 -0.30 -2.66 13.64
N GLY A 85 0.74 -3.22 13.00
CA GLY A 85 2.12 -2.98 13.39
C GLY A 85 2.53 -1.52 13.21
N SER A 86 2.17 -0.91 12.08
CA SER A 86 2.52 0.48 11.81
C SER A 86 1.75 1.49 12.68
N ALA A 87 0.48 1.20 12.98
CA ALA A 87 -0.30 1.99 13.94
C ALA A 87 0.30 1.92 15.35
N LYS A 88 0.79 0.75 15.76
CA LYS A 88 1.47 0.58 17.04
C LYS A 88 2.76 1.42 17.10
N VAL A 89 3.60 1.37 16.06
CA VAL A 89 4.82 2.20 15.99
C VAL A 89 4.48 3.69 16.16
N VAL A 90 3.44 4.21 15.49
CA VAL A 90 3.02 5.61 15.66
C VAL A 90 2.58 5.90 17.09
N THR A 91 1.77 5.02 17.68
CA THR A 91 1.28 5.17 19.05
C THR A 91 2.43 5.20 20.05
N ASP A 92 3.42 4.35 19.85
CA ASP A 92 4.63 4.27 20.66
C ASP A 92 5.49 5.54 20.54
N TYR A 93 5.58 6.13 19.34
CA TYR A 93 6.17 7.46 19.16
C TYR A 93 5.40 8.57 19.89
N VAL A 94 4.06 8.53 19.87
CA VAL A 94 3.22 9.52 20.58
C VAL A 94 3.35 9.38 22.10
N GLY A 95 3.41 8.14 22.60
CA GLY A 95 3.53 7.82 24.03
C GLY A 95 4.95 7.90 24.58
N GLY A 96 5.98 7.94 23.72
CA GLY A 96 7.38 7.95 24.11
C GLY A 96 7.94 6.58 24.51
N ASP A 97 7.33 5.47 24.07
CA ASP A 97 7.73 4.10 24.40
C ASP A 97 8.23 3.33 23.17
N LEU A 98 9.49 3.59 22.79
CA LEU A 98 10.12 2.96 21.62
C LEU A 98 11.04 1.78 21.96
N GLN A 99 11.19 1.43 23.24
CA GLN A 99 12.29 0.58 23.72
C GLN A 99 12.27 -0.84 23.16
N HIS A 100 11.09 -1.33 22.78
CA HIS A 100 10.92 -2.69 22.27
C HIS A 100 11.14 -2.83 20.75
N TRP A 101 11.28 -1.72 20.02
CA TRP A 101 11.51 -1.77 18.58
C TRP A 101 13.01 -1.78 18.26
N PRO A 102 13.49 -2.66 17.36
CA PRO A 102 14.85 -2.60 16.87
C PRO A 102 15.18 -1.25 16.21
N ALA A 103 16.34 -0.69 16.52
CA ALA A 103 16.71 0.66 16.08
C ALA A 103 16.81 0.78 14.54
N ASP A 104 17.28 -0.27 13.88
CA ASP A 104 17.35 -0.43 12.43
C ASP A 104 15.96 -0.51 11.79
N THR A 105 15.02 -1.22 12.42
CA THR A 105 13.60 -1.23 12.00
C THR A 105 13.02 0.17 12.06
N LEU A 106 13.22 0.89 13.17
CA LEU A 106 12.76 2.28 13.27
C LEU A 106 13.45 3.18 12.25
N ALA A 107 14.73 2.97 11.93
CA ALA A 107 15.47 3.73 10.92
C ALA A 107 14.93 3.50 9.50
N ALA A 108 14.63 2.24 9.16
CA ALA A 108 14.09 1.85 7.86
C ALA A 108 12.67 2.38 7.61
N LEU A 109 11.93 2.78 8.65
CA LEU A 109 10.58 3.32 8.52
C LEU A 109 10.52 4.85 8.45
N ARG A 110 11.60 5.57 8.79
CA ARG A 110 11.58 7.04 8.88
C ARG A 110 11.45 7.68 7.50
N ALA A 111 10.81 8.85 7.45
CA ALA A 111 10.73 9.65 6.21
C ALA A 111 12.12 10.07 5.70
N GLY A 112 13.04 10.37 6.62
CA GLY A 112 14.39 10.84 6.30
C GLY A 112 15.32 9.81 5.65
N ARG A 113 14.91 8.54 5.51
CA ARG A 113 15.76 7.49 4.93
C ARG A 113 16.08 7.68 3.43
N PHE A 114 15.33 8.57 2.77
CA PHE A 114 15.55 8.95 1.36
C PHE A 114 16.33 10.26 1.22
N ALA A 115 16.64 10.95 2.33
CA ALA A 115 17.46 12.14 2.29
C ALA A 115 18.94 11.72 2.16
N THR A 116 19.60 12.26 1.14
CA THR A 116 21.05 12.19 0.94
C THR A 116 21.77 13.25 1.76
#